data_AF-A0A6G9GSZ9-F1
#
_entry.id   AF-A0A6G9GSZ9-F1
#
_cell.length_a   1.000
_cell.length_b   1.000
_cell.length_c   1.000
_cell.angle_alpha   90.00
_cell.angle_beta   90.00
_cell.angle_gamma   90.00
#
_symmetry.space_group_name_H-M   'P 1'
#
loop_
_entity.id
_entity.type
_entity.pdbx_description
1 polymer ?
#
loop_
_entity_poly.entity_id
_entity_poly.type
_entity_poly.pdbx_seq_one_letter_code
_entity_poly.pdbx_strand_id
1 'polypeptide(L)'
;MDIVGFTGHGASAETAVAAVAGERARGSAPDVAPGSVPERPPETVALGRAARELALRRGEFELAAQLGHIRTTVAASGGRRVAARREVEWREIERLRSADGFPDVLRERVRTVGTAEGADLLAISPGRFTRLAKAGYLTPVKFYLNRYRAVVWLYLADELRTFAAEEAALLAGRFPRTLTAGRDPDEDVRPRNWRGRRIGHLLHLSEDPWERAAITGSVLDPVQRAELVPDPYERAYLGRLEPALAHGRSDSDAARAAMRPLLLADHPDEIRWHRASLAALLDEARRARPAPRPDPGEPLRRGSGKGLLTRLRLRKERGREDTHVPAPAS
;
A
#
# COMPACT_ATOMS: atom_id res chain seq x y z
N MET A 1 12.45 17.07 -25.95
CA MET A 1 11.93 18.40 -26.33
C MET A 1 12.22 19.28 -25.12
N ASP A 2 13.40 19.88 -25.13
CA ASP A 2 14.00 20.62 -24.00
C ASP A 2 13.59 22.09 -24.02
N ILE A 3 13.38 22.68 -22.84
CA ILE A 3 13.19 24.12 -22.67
C ILE A 3 14.11 24.64 -21.54
N VAL A 4 15.21 25.28 -21.96
CA VAL A 4 15.82 26.56 -21.53
C VAL A 4 15.31 27.14 -20.19
N GLY A 5 16.10 27.50 -19.17
CA GLY A 5 17.32 28.30 -19.14
C GLY A 5 16.99 29.78 -18.85
N PHE A 6 17.19 30.24 -17.61
CA PHE A 6 17.05 31.66 -17.25
C PHE A 6 18.23 32.14 -16.39
N THR A 7 18.82 33.24 -16.86
CA THR A 7 20.06 33.90 -16.42
C THR A 7 19.83 34.89 -15.28
N GLY A 8 20.90 35.12 -14.51
CA GLY A 8 20.93 36.03 -13.35
C GLY A 8 21.02 37.53 -13.65
N HIS A 9 20.99 38.28 -12.55
CA HIS A 9 21.41 39.67 -12.31
C HIS A 9 22.05 39.62 -10.90
N GLY A 10 23.29 40.06 -10.59
CA GLY A 10 23.84 41.42 -10.70
C GLY A 10 23.10 42.36 -9.74
N ALA A 11 23.66 43.08 -8.76
CA ALA A 11 24.97 43.28 -8.18
C ALA A 11 24.77 44.18 -6.93
N SER A 12 25.80 44.25 -6.07
CA SER A 12 26.14 45.37 -5.16
C SER A 12 25.30 45.61 -3.90
N ALA A 13 25.93 45.46 -2.72
CA ALA A 13 26.37 46.62 -1.93
C ALA A 13 27.23 46.13 -0.74
N GLU A 14 28.52 46.41 -0.84
CA GLU A 14 29.53 46.31 0.19
C GLU A 14 29.63 47.68 0.89
N THR A 15 29.54 47.74 2.22
CA THR A 15 30.15 48.82 3.01
C THR A 15 30.41 48.31 4.43
N ALA A 16 31.68 48.38 4.82
CA ALA A 16 32.26 48.01 6.09
C ALA A 16 32.15 49.12 7.14
N VAL A 17 32.11 48.77 8.43
CA VAL A 17 32.67 49.62 9.52
C VAL A 17 33.22 48.75 10.67
N ALA A 18 34.55 48.88 10.83
CA ALA A 18 35.39 48.96 12.03
C ALA A 18 35.26 48.00 13.24
N ALA A 19 36.43 47.47 13.60
CA ALA A 19 36.78 46.80 14.84
C ALA A 19 36.99 47.76 16.02
N VAL A 20 36.75 47.28 17.25
CA VAL A 20 37.48 47.66 18.47
C VAL A 20 37.60 46.44 19.40
N ALA A 21 38.81 46.22 19.90
CA ALA A 21 39.20 45.22 20.89
C ALA A 21 39.27 45.83 22.31
N GLY A 22 39.18 44.97 23.33
CA GLY A 22 39.30 45.28 24.77
C GLY A 22 37.94 45.07 25.46
N GLU A 23 37.77 44.36 26.57
CA GLU A 23 38.67 44.11 27.68
C GLU A 23 38.13 42.94 28.53
N ARG A 24 39.01 42.27 29.28
CA ARG A 24 38.69 41.21 30.23
C ARG A 24 37.88 41.76 31.40
N ALA A 25 36.75 41.14 31.72
CA ALA A 25 36.16 41.21 33.06
C ALA A 25 35.66 39.83 33.48
N ARG A 26 36.26 39.30 34.55
CA ARG A 26 35.73 38.16 35.31
C ARG A 26 34.43 38.61 35.96
N GLY A 27 33.34 37.89 35.74
CA GLY A 27 32.05 38.15 36.35
C GLY A 27 31.25 36.87 36.47
N SER A 28 30.91 36.54 37.71
CA SER A 28 30.22 35.36 38.20
C SER A 28 28.99 34.94 37.39
N ALA A 29 28.84 33.62 37.21
CA ALA A 29 27.61 32.99 36.74
C ALA A 29 26.42 33.27 37.68
N PRO A 30 25.20 33.44 37.16
CA PRO A 30 24.01 32.98 37.82
C PRO A 30 23.58 31.62 37.23
N ASP A 31 23.23 30.75 38.16
CA ASP A 31 22.64 29.43 37.98
C ASP A 31 21.40 29.47 37.08
N VAL A 32 21.53 28.97 35.85
CA VAL A 32 20.39 28.72 34.95
C VAL A 32 20.10 27.23 35.03
N ALA A 33 19.01 26.90 35.71
CA ALA A 33 18.41 25.58 35.72
C ALA A 33 18.38 25.00 34.30
N PRO A 34 18.67 23.70 34.08
CA PRO A 34 18.67 23.12 32.75
C PRO A 34 17.24 23.14 32.21
N GLY A 35 16.94 24.18 31.45
CA GLY A 35 15.79 24.25 30.58
C GLY A 35 15.84 23.05 29.67
N SER A 36 14.78 22.25 29.71
CA SER A 36 14.48 21.21 28.74
C SER A 36 14.80 21.71 27.34
N VAL A 37 15.92 21.26 26.78
CA VAL A 37 16.27 21.46 25.38
C VAL A 37 15.06 20.94 24.58
N PRO A 38 14.45 21.74 23.69
CA PRO A 38 13.39 21.21 22.84
C PRO A 38 13.97 20.02 22.10
N GLU A 39 13.43 18.84 22.39
CA GLU A 39 13.85 17.57 21.81
C GLU A 39 13.81 17.77 20.29
N ARG A 40 15.00 17.79 19.66
CA ARG A 40 15.11 18.01 18.22
C ARG A 40 14.19 16.98 17.56
N PRO A 41 13.24 17.43 16.71
CA PRO A 41 12.28 16.50 16.16
C PRO A 41 13.03 15.39 15.42
N PRO A 42 12.56 14.13 15.57
CA PRO A 42 13.24 13.00 14.94
C PRO A 42 13.25 13.20 13.42
N GLU A 43 14.36 12.88 12.77
CA GLU A 43 14.53 13.08 11.33
C GLU A 43 13.45 12.38 10.51
N THR A 44 13.02 11.20 10.98
CA THR A 44 11.91 10.42 10.43
C THR A 44 10.95 9.96 11.52
N VAL A 45 9.68 9.77 11.15
CA VAL A 45 8.65 9.23 12.02
C VAL A 45 7.91 8.07 11.38
N ALA A 46 7.53 7.10 12.19
CA ALA A 46 6.70 5.97 11.75
C ALA A 46 5.32 6.44 11.25
N LEU A 47 4.76 5.73 10.27
CA LEU A 47 3.50 6.09 9.58
C LEU A 47 2.33 6.37 10.54
N GLY A 48 2.20 5.59 11.63
CA GLY A 48 1.12 5.78 12.61
C GLY A 48 1.25 7.05 13.45
N ARG A 49 2.48 7.56 13.64
CA ARG A 49 2.69 8.89 14.24
C ARG A 49 2.43 9.97 13.20
N ALA A 50 2.98 9.82 12.00
CA ALA A 50 2.75 10.76 10.89
C ALA A 50 1.27 11.00 10.59
N ALA A 51 0.45 9.95 10.55
CA ALA A 51 -1.00 10.06 10.35
C ALA A 51 -1.68 10.92 11.43
N ARG A 52 -1.26 10.78 12.70
CA ARG A 52 -1.78 11.60 13.81
C ARG A 52 -1.35 13.06 13.70
N GLU A 53 -0.07 13.31 13.40
CA GLU A 53 0.45 14.67 13.20
C GLU A 53 -0.21 15.38 12.02
N LEU A 54 -0.60 14.63 10.98
CA LEU A 54 -1.31 15.13 9.80
C LEU A 54 -2.84 15.16 9.98
N ALA A 55 -3.35 14.80 11.16
CA ALA A 55 -4.78 14.70 11.45
C ALA A 55 -5.58 13.85 10.43
N LEU A 56 -4.95 12.79 9.89
CA LEU A 56 -5.57 11.87 8.92
C LEU A 56 -5.93 10.55 9.61
N ARG A 57 -7.07 9.98 9.20
CA ARG A 57 -7.39 8.58 9.51
C ARG A 57 -6.39 7.68 8.79
N ARG A 58 -6.19 6.46 9.31
CA ARG A 58 -5.28 5.48 8.70
C ARG A 58 -5.53 5.29 7.20
N GLY A 59 -6.80 5.11 6.80
CA GLY A 59 -7.16 4.93 5.40
C GLY A 59 -6.93 6.17 4.53
N GLU A 60 -7.09 7.36 5.08
CA GLU A 60 -6.82 8.64 4.39
C GLU A 60 -5.31 8.83 4.20
N PHE A 61 -4.52 8.57 5.24
CA PHE A 61 -3.06 8.63 5.17
C PHE A 61 -2.50 7.64 4.14
N GLU A 62 -2.97 6.39 4.15
CA GLU A 62 -2.56 5.38 3.16
C GLU A 62 -2.92 5.82 1.74
N LEU A 63 -4.09 6.48 1.55
CA LEU A 63 -4.46 7.03 0.25
C LEU A 63 -3.60 8.24 -0.14
N ALA A 64 -3.30 9.13 0.80
CA ALA A 64 -2.45 10.30 0.57
C ALA A 64 -1.03 9.89 0.15
N ALA A 65 -0.47 8.86 0.80
CA ALA A 65 0.79 8.26 0.38
C ALA A 65 0.65 7.60 -1.01
N GLN A 66 -0.47 6.92 -1.26
CA GLN A 66 -0.73 6.30 -2.56
C GLN A 66 -0.80 7.30 -3.72
N LEU A 67 -1.39 8.46 -3.49
CA LEU A 67 -1.53 9.54 -4.47
C LEU A 67 -0.29 10.44 -4.56
N GLY A 68 0.74 10.18 -3.74
CA GLY A 68 1.97 10.99 -3.72
C GLY A 68 1.82 12.34 -3.02
N HIS A 69 0.72 12.58 -2.30
CA HIS A 69 0.55 13.79 -1.49
C HIS A 69 1.43 13.80 -0.24
N ILE A 70 1.79 12.62 0.26
CA ILE A 70 2.73 12.43 1.36
C ILE A 70 3.92 11.62 0.84
N ARG A 71 5.11 12.20 0.92
CA ARG A 71 6.34 11.48 0.58
C ARG A 71 6.69 10.51 1.71
N THR A 72 6.95 9.25 1.34
CA THR A 72 7.42 8.22 2.28
C THR A 72 8.80 7.74 1.88
N THR A 73 9.66 7.53 2.85
CA THR A 73 11.00 6.98 2.68
C THR A 73 11.07 5.57 3.24
N VAL A 74 11.99 4.77 2.73
CA VAL A 74 12.32 3.48 3.32
C VAL A 74 13.25 3.74 4.50
N ALA A 75 12.88 3.29 5.69
CA ALA A 75 13.74 3.34 6.85
C ALA A 75 15.01 2.53 6.56
N ALA A 76 16.17 3.08 6.90
CA ALA A 76 17.43 2.36 6.89
C ALA A 76 17.44 1.30 8.01
N SER A 77 16.74 0.17 7.82
CA SER A 77 16.78 -0.91 8.79
C SER A 77 17.94 -1.85 8.50
N GLY A 78 18.94 -1.85 9.37
CA GLY A 78 19.92 -2.93 9.45
C GLY A 78 19.24 -4.24 9.84
N GLY A 79 19.44 -5.30 9.05
CA GLY A 79 19.18 -6.69 9.45
C GLY A 79 17.97 -7.41 8.83
N ARG A 80 18.27 -8.19 7.78
CA ARG A 80 17.73 -9.48 7.27
C ARG A 80 16.24 -9.90 7.36
N ARG A 81 15.26 -9.21 7.97
CA ARG A 81 13.92 -9.85 8.14
C ARG A 81 12.61 -9.06 8.00
N VAL A 82 12.59 -7.79 7.61
CA VAL A 82 11.30 -7.10 7.44
C VAL A 82 11.30 -6.36 6.11
N ALA A 83 10.25 -6.55 5.31
CA ALA A 83 9.98 -5.71 4.16
C ALA A 83 10.21 -4.24 4.55
N ALA A 84 10.96 -3.50 3.74
CA ALA A 84 11.32 -2.10 3.94
C ALA A 84 10.29 -1.32 4.78
N ARG A 85 10.59 -1.04 6.05
CA ARG A 85 9.68 -0.30 6.93
C ARG A 85 9.61 1.14 6.41
N ARG A 86 8.43 1.60 6.01
CA ARG A 86 8.28 2.98 5.52
C ARG A 86 8.10 3.98 6.66
N GLU A 87 8.70 5.16 6.49
CA GLU A 87 8.65 6.29 7.40
C GLU A 87 8.36 7.59 6.63
N VAL A 88 8.04 8.65 7.37
CA VAL A 88 7.85 10.00 6.81
C VAL A 88 8.87 10.91 7.47
N GLU A 89 9.61 11.67 6.67
CA GLU A 89 10.54 12.66 7.20
C GLU A 89 9.78 13.77 7.92
N TRP A 90 10.33 14.25 9.05
CA TRP A 90 9.65 15.29 9.82
C TRP A 90 9.43 16.59 9.03
N ARG A 91 10.39 16.96 8.18
CA ARG A 91 10.27 18.11 7.25
C ARG A 91 9.05 18.02 6.33
N GLU A 92 8.65 16.81 5.94
CA GLU A 92 7.48 16.60 5.10
C GLU A 92 6.19 16.87 5.88
N ILE A 93 6.16 16.49 7.15
CA ILE A 93 5.04 16.77 8.05
C ILE A 93 4.92 18.27 8.28
N GLU A 94 6.02 18.96 8.55
CA GLU A 94 6.03 20.42 8.72
C GLU A 94 5.58 21.15 7.46
N ARG A 95 6.04 20.73 6.27
CA ARG A 95 5.59 21.27 4.98
C ARG A 95 4.08 21.17 4.82
N LEU A 96 3.49 20.02 5.16
CA LEU A 96 2.05 19.79 5.04
C LEU A 96 1.25 20.53 6.11
N ARG A 97 1.75 20.62 7.34
CA ARG A 97 1.12 21.37 8.44
C ARG A 97 1.15 22.88 8.24
N SER A 98 2.17 23.38 7.54
CA SER A 98 2.34 24.80 7.23
C SER A 98 1.58 25.22 5.96
N ALA A 99 0.94 24.29 5.26
CA ALA A 99 0.14 24.60 4.08
C ALA A 99 -1.18 25.26 4.49
N ASP A 100 -1.60 26.29 3.73
CA ASP A 100 -2.86 26.98 3.97
C ASP A 100 -4.05 26.01 3.90
N GLY A 101 -4.97 26.14 4.86
CA GLY A 101 -6.14 25.28 4.97
C GLY A 101 -5.86 23.87 5.49
N PHE A 102 -4.71 23.63 6.11
CA PHE A 102 -4.45 22.38 6.85
C PHE A 102 -5.40 22.24 8.06
N PRO A 103 -6.00 21.05 8.31
CA PRO A 103 -5.84 19.78 7.58
C PRO A 103 -6.87 19.56 6.46
N ASP A 104 -7.85 20.43 6.31
CA ASP A 104 -9.04 20.17 5.49
C ASP A 104 -8.73 20.10 4.00
N VAL A 105 -7.81 20.91 3.49
CA VAL A 105 -7.35 20.83 2.09
C VAL A 105 -6.69 19.47 1.79
N LEU A 106 -5.90 18.94 2.73
CA LEU A 106 -5.28 17.62 2.56
C LEU A 106 -6.33 16.50 2.63
N ARG A 107 -7.33 16.63 3.50
CA ARG A 107 -8.45 15.69 3.58
C ARG A 107 -9.31 15.69 2.32
N GLU A 108 -9.57 16.85 1.73
CA GLU A 108 -10.34 16.95 0.50
C GLU A 108 -9.64 16.25 -0.67
N ARG A 109 -8.30 16.40 -0.78
CA ARG A 109 -7.48 15.71 -1.78
C ARG A 109 -7.53 14.19 -1.69
N VAL A 110 -7.87 13.65 -0.53
CA VAL A 110 -8.03 12.20 -0.32
C VAL A 110 -9.47 11.80 -0.05
N ARG A 111 -10.43 12.71 -0.25
CA ARG A 111 -11.84 12.43 -0.03
C ARG A 111 -12.31 11.41 -1.05
N THR A 112 -12.79 10.30 -0.54
CA THR A 112 -13.36 9.23 -1.35
C THR A 112 -14.87 9.18 -1.22
N VAL A 113 -15.56 8.97 -2.34
CA VAL A 113 -17.01 8.91 -2.41
C VAL A 113 -17.48 7.58 -3.00
N GLY A 114 -18.66 7.12 -2.58
CA GLY A 114 -19.33 5.97 -3.17
C GLY A 114 -20.12 6.33 -4.43
N THR A 115 -20.84 5.36 -5.00
CA THR A 115 -21.62 5.57 -6.24
C THR A 115 -22.69 6.66 -6.13
N ALA A 116 -23.43 6.72 -5.01
CA ALA A 116 -24.52 7.69 -4.85
C ALA A 116 -23.98 9.12 -4.78
N GLU A 117 -23.10 9.38 -3.81
CA GLU A 117 -22.45 10.68 -3.63
C GLU A 117 -21.61 11.08 -4.85
N GLY A 118 -20.94 10.14 -5.51
CA GLY A 118 -20.20 10.40 -6.76
C GLY A 118 -21.12 10.78 -7.92
N ALA A 119 -22.32 10.19 -8.01
CA ALA A 119 -23.31 10.57 -9.00
C ALA A 119 -23.87 11.98 -8.75
N ASP A 120 -24.09 12.33 -7.47
CA ASP A 120 -24.52 13.67 -7.06
C ASP A 120 -23.45 14.73 -7.39
N LEU A 121 -22.17 14.44 -7.14
CA LEU A 121 -21.05 15.32 -7.51
C LEU A 121 -20.96 15.60 -9.01
N LEU A 122 -21.36 14.62 -9.83
CA LEU A 122 -21.37 14.73 -11.29
C LEU A 122 -22.72 15.24 -11.83
N ALA A 123 -23.72 15.48 -10.98
CA ALA A 123 -25.10 15.81 -11.35
C ALA A 123 -25.72 14.81 -12.35
N ILE A 124 -25.49 13.50 -12.16
CA ILE A 124 -26.02 12.42 -13.00
C ILE A 124 -26.78 11.38 -12.16
N SER A 125 -27.51 10.48 -12.83
CA SER A 125 -28.13 9.35 -12.13
C SER A 125 -27.09 8.29 -11.69
N PRO A 126 -27.31 7.59 -10.57
CA PRO A 126 -26.44 6.48 -10.12
C PRO A 126 -26.27 5.37 -11.17
N GLY A 127 -27.28 5.14 -11.99
CA GLY A 127 -27.23 4.18 -13.10
C GLY A 127 -26.31 4.64 -14.25
N ARG A 128 -26.22 5.94 -14.52
CA ARG A 128 -25.24 6.48 -15.48
C ARG A 128 -23.83 6.41 -14.91
N PHE A 129 -23.65 6.81 -13.64
CA PHE A 129 -22.37 6.70 -12.95
C PHE A 129 -21.81 5.28 -13.01
N THR A 130 -22.66 4.29 -12.70
CA THR A 130 -22.25 2.88 -12.74
C THR A 130 -21.82 2.44 -14.13
N ARG A 131 -22.50 2.89 -15.20
CA ARG A 131 -22.10 2.59 -16.59
C ARG A 131 -20.76 3.23 -16.95
N LEU A 132 -20.53 4.48 -16.56
CA LEU A 132 -19.24 5.16 -16.77
C LEU A 132 -18.10 4.41 -16.05
N ALA A 133 -18.32 4.02 -14.79
CA ALA A 133 -17.33 3.29 -14.02
C ALA A 133 -17.07 1.88 -14.58
N LYS A 134 -18.12 1.12 -14.93
CA LYS A 134 -17.99 -0.21 -15.57
C LYS A 134 -17.27 -0.14 -16.91
N ALA A 135 -17.47 0.93 -17.68
CA ALA A 135 -16.79 1.16 -18.96
C ALA A 135 -15.35 1.68 -18.80
N GLY A 136 -14.94 2.07 -17.58
CA GLY A 136 -13.55 2.43 -17.26
C GLY A 136 -13.22 3.92 -17.30
N TYR A 137 -14.20 4.81 -17.51
CA TYR A 137 -14.00 6.26 -17.44
C TYR A 137 -13.69 6.73 -16.03
N LEU A 138 -14.29 6.07 -15.04
CA LEU A 138 -14.09 6.35 -13.63
C LEU A 138 -13.33 5.19 -13.03
N THR A 139 -12.10 5.46 -12.58
CA THR A 139 -11.24 4.43 -11.98
C THR A 139 -11.32 4.50 -10.46
N PRO A 140 -11.80 3.45 -9.78
CA PRO A 140 -11.88 3.48 -8.32
C PRO A 140 -10.48 3.45 -7.68
N VAL A 141 -10.34 4.13 -6.55
CA VAL A 141 -9.09 4.17 -5.76
C VAL A 141 -9.02 3.04 -4.75
N LYS A 142 -10.18 2.68 -4.18
CA LYS A 142 -10.32 1.69 -3.11
C LYS A 142 -11.65 0.96 -3.25
N PHE A 143 -11.76 -0.15 -2.55
CA PHE A 143 -13.03 -0.83 -2.34
C PHE A 143 -13.09 -1.39 -0.93
N TYR A 144 -14.30 -1.71 -0.48
CA TYR A 144 -14.51 -2.56 0.68
C TYR A 144 -15.67 -3.51 0.42
N LEU A 145 -15.75 -4.58 1.20
CA LEU A 145 -16.92 -5.45 1.23
C LEU A 145 -17.87 -4.95 2.31
N ASN A 146 -19.13 -4.72 1.96
CA ASN A 146 -20.14 -4.39 2.97
C ASN A 146 -20.49 -5.62 3.84
N ARG A 147 -21.39 -5.44 4.82
CA ARG A 147 -21.84 -6.55 5.70
C ARG A 147 -22.44 -7.76 4.94
N TYR A 148 -22.91 -7.51 3.71
CA TYR A 148 -23.49 -8.49 2.80
C TYR A 148 -22.48 -9.04 1.78
N ARG A 149 -21.19 -8.68 1.91
CA ARG A 149 -20.10 -9.08 1.00
C ARG A 149 -20.23 -8.55 -0.41
N ALA A 150 -21.09 -7.56 -0.64
CA ALA A 150 -21.11 -6.82 -1.89
C ALA A 150 -19.95 -5.82 -1.92
N VAL A 151 -19.34 -5.67 -3.10
CA VAL A 151 -18.23 -4.75 -3.32
C VAL A 151 -18.75 -3.32 -3.40
N VAL A 152 -18.24 -2.47 -2.53
CA VAL A 152 -18.45 -1.03 -2.60
C VAL A 152 -17.17 -0.38 -3.12
N TRP A 153 -17.27 0.21 -4.30
CA TRP A 153 -16.19 0.96 -4.93
C TRP A 153 -16.17 2.40 -4.41
N LEU A 154 -14.97 2.90 -4.20
CA LEU A 154 -14.70 4.26 -3.75
C LEU A 154 -13.87 4.99 -4.80
N TYR A 155 -14.28 6.22 -5.13
CA TYR A 155 -13.69 7.08 -6.15
C TYR A 155 -13.16 8.35 -5.51
N LEU A 156 -12.11 8.95 -6.06
CA LEU A 156 -11.59 10.21 -5.55
C LEU A 156 -12.51 11.35 -5.97
N ALA A 157 -12.98 12.16 -5.02
CA ALA A 157 -13.89 13.27 -5.31
C ALA A 157 -13.28 14.26 -6.32
N ASP A 158 -11.98 14.56 -6.18
CA ASP A 158 -11.26 15.46 -7.07
C ASP A 158 -11.13 14.93 -8.51
N GLU A 159 -10.92 13.62 -8.69
CA GLU A 159 -10.91 13.01 -10.02
C GLU A 159 -12.28 13.08 -10.68
N LEU A 160 -13.36 12.92 -9.92
CA LEU A 160 -14.71 13.07 -10.44
C LEU A 160 -14.97 14.52 -10.88
N ARG A 161 -14.57 15.52 -10.09
CA ARG A 161 -14.71 16.93 -10.47
C ARG A 161 -13.91 17.28 -11.72
N THR A 162 -12.68 16.77 -11.80
CA THR A 162 -11.80 16.96 -12.97
C THR A 162 -12.45 16.32 -14.21
N PHE A 163 -12.92 15.08 -14.08
CA PHE A 163 -13.65 14.40 -15.15
C PHE A 163 -14.90 15.17 -15.58
N ALA A 164 -15.65 15.77 -14.65
CA ALA A 164 -16.82 16.58 -14.99
C ALA A 164 -16.47 17.81 -15.83
N ALA A 165 -15.33 18.44 -15.53
CA ALA A 165 -14.85 19.61 -16.25
C ALA A 165 -14.33 19.25 -17.65
N GLU A 166 -13.63 18.12 -17.79
CA GLU A 166 -12.97 17.71 -19.04
C GLU A 166 -13.92 16.97 -19.99
N GLU A 167 -14.82 16.14 -19.45
CA GLU A 167 -15.61 15.16 -20.20
C GLU A 167 -17.13 15.38 -20.03
N ALA A 168 -17.57 16.64 -19.98
CA ALA A 168 -18.97 17.01 -19.77
C ALA A 168 -19.95 16.35 -20.77
N ALA A 169 -19.49 16.08 -22.00
CA ALA A 169 -20.29 15.38 -23.02
C ALA A 169 -20.66 13.94 -22.61
N LEU A 170 -19.84 13.28 -21.78
CA LEU A 170 -20.11 11.94 -21.24
C LEU A 170 -21.08 11.96 -20.05
N LEU A 171 -21.38 13.13 -19.48
CA LEU A 171 -22.34 13.27 -18.38
C LEU A 171 -23.79 13.39 -18.86
N ALA A 172 -24.01 13.91 -20.06
CA ALA A 172 -25.33 14.14 -20.64
C ALA A 172 -25.59 13.28 -21.90
N GLY A 173 -26.83 13.29 -22.38
CA GLY A 173 -27.19 12.69 -23.66
C GLY A 173 -27.03 11.16 -23.73
N ARG A 174 -26.93 10.63 -24.96
CA ARG A 174 -26.81 9.19 -25.21
C ARG A 174 -25.41 8.70 -24.85
N PHE A 175 -25.35 7.59 -24.10
CA PHE A 175 -24.07 6.94 -23.80
C PHE A 175 -23.42 6.46 -25.12
N PRO A 176 -22.19 6.87 -25.44
CA PRO A 176 -21.57 6.51 -26.71
C PRO A 176 -21.43 4.98 -26.82
N ARG A 177 -22.00 4.39 -27.87
CA ARG A 177 -21.88 2.94 -28.16
C ARG A 177 -20.52 2.59 -28.76
N THR A 178 -19.85 3.56 -29.38
CA THR A 178 -18.56 3.39 -30.06
C THR A 178 -17.39 3.22 -29.09
N LEU A 179 -17.54 3.64 -27.84
CA LEU A 179 -16.49 3.52 -26.83
C LEU A 179 -16.49 2.16 -26.11
N THR A 180 -17.48 1.32 -26.41
CA THR A 180 -17.54 -0.10 -26.04
C THR A 180 -17.14 -1.00 -27.22
N ALA A 181 -16.71 -0.43 -28.35
CA ALA A 181 -16.30 -1.22 -29.52
C ALA A 181 -15.07 -2.07 -29.17
N GLY A 182 -15.23 -3.40 -29.25
CA GLY A 182 -14.19 -4.37 -28.92
C GLY A 182 -14.27 -4.97 -27.51
N ARG A 183 -15.26 -4.56 -26.70
CA ARG A 183 -15.49 -5.13 -25.37
C ARG A 183 -16.96 -5.48 -25.19
N ASP A 184 -17.26 -6.53 -24.44
CA ASP A 184 -18.64 -6.83 -24.07
C ASP A 184 -19.18 -5.61 -23.30
N PRO A 185 -20.27 -4.97 -23.75
CA PRO A 185 -20.84 -3.80 -23.08
C PRO A 185 -21.22 -4.03 -21.61
N ASP A 186 -21.35 -5.30 -21.19
CA ASP A 186 -21.59 -5.67 -19.80
C ASP A 186 -20.33 -6.01 -18.99
N GLU A 187 -19.15 -6.04 -19.62
CA GLU A 187 -17.88 -6.32 -18.93
C GLU A 187 -17.58 -5.21 -17.90
N ASP A 188 -17.34 -5.60 -16.65
CA ASP A 188 -16.99 -4.68 -15.59
C ASP A 188 -15.47 -4.52 -15.50
N VAL A 189 -14.96 -3.38 -15.95
CA VAL A 189 -13.52 -3.13 -16.02
C VAL A 189 -12.95 -2.52 -14.74
N ARG A 190 -13.81 -2.22 -13.76
CA ARG A 190 -13.40 -1.61 -12.47
C ARG A 190 -12.34 -2.43 -11.73
N PRO A 191 -12.45 -3.77 -11.61
CA PRO A 191 -11.40 -4.59 -11.01
C PRO A 191 -10.04 -4.43 -11.71
N ARG A 192 -10.03 -4.51 -13.04
CA ARG A 192 -8.82 -4.37 -13.86
C ARG A 192 -8.18 -2.99 -13.70
N ASN A 193 -8.97 -1.91 -13.80
CA ASN A 193 -8.44 -0.56 -13.68
C ASN A 193 -7.93 -0.27 -12.26
N TRP A 194 -8.62 -0.78 -11.23
CA TRP A 194 -8.15 -0.69 -9.85
C TRP A 194 -6.82 -1.43 -9.65
N ARG A 195 -6.70 -2.67 -10.16
CA ARG A 195 -5.45 -3.44 -10.10
C ARG A 195 -4.31 -2.69 -10.80
N GLY A 196 -4.55 -2.21 -12.03
CA GLY A 196 -3.56 -1.44 -12.79
C GLY A 196 -3.07 -0.21 -12.02
N ARG A 197 -3.98 0.56 -11.44
CA ARG A 197 -3.64 1.70 -10.58
C ARG A 197 -2.84 1.30 -9.35
N ARG A 198 -3.25 0.23 -8.66
CA ARG A 198 -2.59 -0.26 -7.45
C ARG A 198 -1.17 -0.78 -7.75
N ILE A 199 -1.01 -1.57 -8.81
CA ILE A 199 0.28 -2.11 -9.26
C ILE A 199 1.20 -0.97 -9.69
N GLY A 200 0.72 -0.04 -10.53
CA GLY A 200 1.51 1.10 -10.99
C GLY A 200 2.07 1.92 -9.81
N HIS A 201 1.24 2.18 -8.80
CA HIS A 201 1.69 2.85 -7.58
C HIS A 201 2.75 2.04 -6.82
N LEU A 202 2.54 0.74 -6.59
CA LEU A 202 3.49 -0.11 -5.88
C LEU A 202 4.84 -0.21 -6.62
N LEU A 203 4.81 -0.27 -7.95
CA LEU A 203 6.01 -0.27 -8.80
C LEU A 203 6.75 1.06 -8.76
N HIS A 204 6.03 2.19 -8.69
CA HIS A 204 6.66 3.51 -8.52
C HIS A 204 7.39 3.63 -7.17
N LEU A 205 6.88 2.96 -6.14
CA LEU A 205 7.49 2.96 -4.81
C LEU A 205 8.61 1.91 -4.61
N SER A 206 8.86 1.04 -5.60
CA SER A 206 9.79 -0.08 -5.47
C SER A 206 10.92 0.01 -6.49
N GLU A 207 12.13 0.21 -5.98
CA GLU A 207 13.36 0.19 -6.77
C GLU A 207 13.93 -1.23 -6.88
N ASP A 208 13.58 -2.10 -5.93
CA ASP A 208 14.13 -3.45 -5.86
C ASP A 208 13.58 -4.38 -6.97
N PRO A 209 14.44 -4.98 -7.81
CA PRO A 209 13.98 -5.83 -8.92
C PRO A 209 13.12 -7.04 -8.48
N TRP A 210 13.42 -7.64 -7.32
CA TRP A 210 12.65 -8.77 -6.80
C TRP A 210 11.29 -8.32 -6.24
N GLU A 211 11.22 -7.17 -5.57
CA GLU A 211 9.94 -6.58 -5.15
C GLU A 211 9.06 -6.24 -6.36
N ARG A 212 9.64 -5.65 -7.42
CA ARG A 212 8.93 -5.35 -8.66
C ARG A 212 8.35 -6.61 -9.31
N ALA A 213 9.13 -7.70 -9.37
CA ALA A 213 8.64 -9.00 -9.83
C ALA A 213 7.49 -9.53 -8.95
N ALA A 214 7.62 -9.43 -7.62
CA ALA A 214 6.58 -9.87 -6.69
C ALA A 214 5.29 -9.06 -6.84
N ILE A 215 5.39 -7.74 -7.02
CA ILE A 215 4.25 -6.85 -7.26
C ILE A 215 3.52 -7.24 -8.55
N THR A 216 4.24 -7.37 -9.66
CA THR A 216 3.62 -7.74 -10.95
C THR A 216 3.03 -9.15 -10.93
N GLY A 217 3.66 -10.09 -10.22
CA GLY A 217 3.15 -11.46 -10.07
C GLY A 217 2.01 -11.63 -9.07
N SER A 218 1.70 -10.63 -8.26
CA SER A 218 0.68 -10.74 -7.19
C SER A 218 -0.76 -10.82 -7.70
N VAL A 219 -1.00 -10.43 -8.95
CA VAL A 219 -2.34 -10.51 -9.59
C VAL A 219 -2.53 -11.75 -10.46
N LEU A 220 -1.49 -12.55 -10.65
CA LEU A 220 -1.62 -13.82 -11.38
C LEU A 220 -2.17 -14.91 -10.45
N ASP A 221 -2.92 -15.85 -11.02
CA ASP A 221 -3.35 -17.03 -10.25
C ASP A 221 -2.10 -17.77 -9.72
N PRO A 222 -2.11 -18.28 -8.47
CA PRO A 222 -0.96 -18.97 -7.90
C PRO A 222 -0.42 -20.11 -8.76
N VAL A 223 -1.28 -20.81 -9.52
CA VAL A 223 -0.87 -21.85 -10.46
C VAL A 223 -0.06 -21.25 -11.62
N GLN A 224 -0.56 -20.20 -12.24
CA GLN A 224 0.13 -19.47 -13.33
C GLN A 224 1.47 -18.90 -12.87
N ARG A 225 1.52 -18.38 -11.64
CA ARG A 225 2.77 -17.88 -11.04
C ARG A 225 3.77 -19.01 -10.81
N ALA A 226 3.31 -20.19 -10.36
CA ALA A 226 4.17 -21.34 -10.14
C ALA A 226 4.74 -21.92 -11.45
N GLU A 227 3.98 -21.86 -12.55
CA GLU A 227 4.47 -22.23 -13.89
C GLU A 227 5.63 -21.34 -14.35
N LEU A 228 5.54 -20.03 -14.10
CA LEU A 228 6.56 -19.06 -14.53
C LEU A 228 7.83 -19.07 -13.66
N VAL A 229 7.71 -19.57 -12.43
CA VAL A 229 8.80 -19.58 -11.44
C VAL A 229 9.07 -21.02 -11.00
N PRO A 230 9.84 -21.80 -11.79
CA PRO A 230 10.08 -23.20 -11.47
C PRO A 230 10.94 -23.39 -10.21
N ASP A 231 11.89 -22.47 -9.93
CA ASP A 231 12.75 -22.55 -8.74
C ASP A 231 11.91 -22.34 -7.45
N PRO A 232 11.85 -23.33 -6.54
CA PRO A 232 11.11 -23.21 -5.28
C PRO A 232 11.66 -22.10 -4.37
N TYR A 233 12.95 -21.76 -4.43
CA TYR A 233 13.54 -20.69 -3.62
C TYR A 233 13.12 -19.32 -4.13
N GLU A 234 13.08 -19.13 -5.45
CA GLU A 234 12.54 -17.91 -6.07
C GLU A 234 11.07 -17.74 -5.71
N ARG A 235 10.25 -18.81 -5.80
CA ARG A 235 8.84 -18.77 -5.37
C ARG A 235 8.67 -18.39 -3.91
N ALA A 236 9.47 -19.00 -3.03
CA ALA A 236 9.43 -18.68 -1.60
C ALA A 236 9.86 -17.23 -1.33
N TYR A 237 10.82 -16.70 -2.09
CA TYR A 237 11.28 -15.32 -1.95
C TYR A 237 10.24 -14.32 -2.44
N LEU A 238 9.65 -14.55 -3.63
CA LEU A 238 8.54 -13.74 -4.14
C LEU A 238 7.35 -13.73 -3.18
N GLY A 239 6.99 -14.88 -2.60
CA GLY A 239 5.91 -14.97 -1.61
C GLY A 239 6.18 -14.16 -0.33
N ARG A 240 7.45 -13.90 0.03
CA ARG A 240 7.80 -13.01 1.15
C ARG A 240 7.72 -11.53 0.80
N LEU A 241 7.95 -11.20 -0.47
CA LEU A 241 7.89 -9.83 -1.00
C LEU A 241 6.50 -9.46 -1.52
N GLU A 242 5.57 -10.41 -1.52
CA GLU A 242 4.22 -10.23 -2.06
C GLU A 242 3.49 -9.09 -1.33
N PRO A 243 3.04 -8.05 -2.07
CA PRO A 243 2.39 -6.90 -1.45
C PRO A 243 0.97 -7.25 -1.02
N ALA A 244 0.49 -6.57 0.02
CA ALA A 244 -0.94 -6.50 0.30
C ALA A 244 -1.63 -5.57 -0.71
N LEU A 245 -2.35 -6.15 -1.67
CA LEU A 245 -3.07 -5.39 -2.70
C LEU A 245 -4.29 -4.64 -2.14
N ALA A 246 -5.11 -5.34 -1.34
CA ALA A 246 -6.25 -4.75 -0.63
C ALA A 246 -5.98 -4.68 0.87
N HIS A 247 -6.53 -3.64 1.50
CA HIS A 247 -6.37 -3.39 2.93
C HIS A 247 -7.45 -4.14 3.71
N GLY A 248 -7.05 -4.79 4.80
CA GLY A 248 -7.94 -5.57 5.67
C GLY A 248 -7.77 -7.08 5.48
N ARG A 249 -7.66 -7.81 6.60
CA ARG A 249 -7.73 -9.27 6.55
C ARG A 249 -9.19 -9.67 6.30
N SER A 250 -9.39 -10.47 5.27
CA SER A 250 -10.66 -11.17 5.07
C SER A 250 -10.64 -12.45 5.92
N ASP A 251 -11.15 -12.35 7.14
CA ASP A 251 -11.11 -13.47 8.09
C ASP A 251 -12.05 -14.64 7.72
N SER A 252 -13.06 -14.41 6.87
CA SER A 252 -13.99 -15.47 6.41
C SER A 252 -13.67 -15.98 4.99
N ASP A 253 -13.91 -17.27 4.74
CA ASP A 253 -13.77 -17.90 3.42
C ASP A 253 -14.63 -17.21 2.35
N ALA A 254 -15.87 -16.88 2.70
CA ALA A 254 -16.80 -16.21 1.80
C ALA A 254 -16.30 -14.80 1.40
N ALA A 255 -15.68 -14.06 2.31
CA ALA A 255 -15.11 -12.76 1.96
C ALA A 255 -13.84 -12.91 1.09
N ARG A 256 -13.03 -13.96 1.30
CA ARG A 256 -11.90 -14.27 0.40
C ARG A 256 -12.38 -14.64 -1.01
N ALA A 257 -13.44 -15.44 -1.10
CA ALA A 257 -14.06 -15.79 -2.37
C ALA A 257 -14.60 -14.55 -3.11
N ALA A 258 -15.23 -13.60 -2.40
CA ALA A 258 -15.71 -12.35 -2.98
C ALA A 258 -14.58 -11.40 -3.40
N MET A 259 -13.44 -11.40 -2.70
CA MET A 259 -12.28 -10.57 -3.06
C MET A 259 -11.46 -11.15 -4.22
N ARG A 260 -11.43 -12.47 -4.41
CA ARG A 260 -10.55 -13.13 -5.40
C ARG A 260 -10.69 -12.55 -6.83
N PRO A 261 -11.90 -12.34 -7.39
CA PRO A 261 -12.06 -11.75 -8.73
C PRO A 261 -11.57 -10.29 -8.82
N LEU A 262 -11.51 -9.59 -7.68
CA LEU A 262 -11.02 -8.22 -7.62
C LEU A 262 -9.50 -8.17 -7.62
N LEU A 263 -8.87 -9.13 -6.94
CA LEU A 263 -7.42 -9.16 -6.75
C LEU A 263 -6.66 -9.84 -7.90
N LEU A 264 -7.26 -10.85 -8.53
CA LEU A 264 -6.61 -11.61 -9.59
C LEU A 264 -7.07 -11.16 -10.98
N ALA A 265 -6.14 -11.17 -11.93
CA ALA A 265 -6.43 -11.00 -13.34
C ALA A 265 -7.23 -12.20 -13.86
N ASP A 266 -8.34 -11.90 -14.52
CA ASP A 266 -9.28 -12.87 -15.09
C ASP A 266 -9.31 -12.78 -16.63
N HIS A 267 -9.14 -11.58 -17.17
CA HIS A 267 -9.16 -11.37 -18.62
C HIS A 267 -7.88 -11.92 -19.29
N PRO A 268 -7.98 -12.70 -20.38
CA PRO A 268 -6.82 -13.31 -21.03
C PRO A 268 -5.72 -12.32 -21.41
N ASP A 269 -6.08 -11.14 -21.92
CA ASP A 269 -5.12 -10.10 -22.30
C ASP A 269 -4.37 -9.54 -21.09
N GLU A 270 -5.07 -9.35 -19.97
CA GLU A 270 -4.46 -8.88 -18.71
C GLU A 270 -3.50 -9.93 -18.16
N ILE A 271 -3.91 -11.20 -18.17
CA ILE A 271 -3.05 -12.33 -17.78
C ILE A 271 -1.80 -12.39 -18.66
N ARG A 272 -1.95 -12.33 -19.99
CA ARG A 272 -0.80 -12.37 -20.92
C ARG A 272 0.18 -11.22 -20.66
N TRP A 273 -0.34 -10.01 -20.45
CA TRP A 273 0.49 -8.84 -20.12
C TRP A 273 1.28 -9.03 -18.82
N HIS A 274 0.63 -9.49 -17.74
CA HIS A 274 1.29 -9.73 -16.46
C HIS A 274 2.28 -10.89 -16.52
N ARG A 275 2.00 -11.97 -17.27
CA ARG A 275 2.94 -13.08 -17.47
C ARG A 275 4.22 -12.61 -18.18
N ALA A 276 4.08 -11.85 -19.28
CA ALA A 276 5.22 -11.31 -20.01
C ALA A 276 6.04 -10.34 -19.16
N SER A 277 5.35 -9.44 -18.43
CA SER A 277 6.00 -8.48 -17.53
C SER A 277 6.74 -9.17 -16.38
N LEU A 278 6.14 -10.21 -15.79
CA LEU A 278 6.77 -11.00 -14.73
C LEU A 278 8.02 -11.71 -15.23
N ALA A 279 7.98 -12.34 -16.41
CA ALA A 279 9.14 -13.01 -16.99
C ALA A 279 10.31 -12.02 -17.18
N ALA A 280 10.06 -10.84 -17.75
CA ALA A 280 11.08 -9.81 -17.93
C ALA A 280 11.68 -9.31 -16.61
N LEU A 281 10.84 -9.07 -15.60
CA LEU A 281 11.29 -8.64 -14.27
C LEU A 281 12.06 -9.72 -13.51
N LEU A 282 11.71 -11.00 -13.69
CA LEU A 282 12.48 -12.10 -13.10
C LEU A 282 13.88 -12.19 -13.70
N ASP A 283 14.00 -12.01 -15.01
CA ASP A 283 15.30 -12.01 -15.67
C ASP A 283 16.17 -10.83 -15.23
N GLU A 284 15.57 -9.65 -15.06
CA GLU A 284 16.24 -8.50 -14.46
C GLU A 284 16.67 -8.78 -13.01
N ALA A 285 15.77 -9.33 -12.20
CA ALA A 285 16.04 -9.64 -10.80
C ALA A 285 17.16 -10.66 -10.64
N ARG A 286 17.19 -11.72 -11.46
CA ARG A 286 18.24 -12.75 -11.49
C ARG A 286 19.59 -12.17 -11.90
N ARG A 287 19.63 -11.26 -12.88
CA ARG A 287 20.85 -10.55 -13.30
C ARG A 287 21.39 -9.64 -12.18
N ALA A 288 20.50 -8.98 -11.45
CA ALA A 288 20.89 -8.13 -10.32
C ALA A 288 21.41 -8.95 -9.15
N ARG A 289 20.71 -10.01 -8.76
CA ARG A 289 21.13 -10.95 -7.71
C ARG A 289 20.33 -12.26 -7.72
N PRO A 290 20.96 -13.40 -7.38
CA PRO A 290 20.22 -14.64 -7.15
C PRO A 290 19.26 -14.51 -5.96
N ALA A 291 18.15 -15.26 -5.97
CA ALA A 291 17.25 -15.34 -4.82
C ALA A 291 17.98 -15.88 -3.58
N PRO A 292 17.68 -15.39 -2.37
CA PRO A 292 18.28 -15.89 -1.13
C PRO A 292 18.00 -17.39 -0.96
N ARG A 293 19.08 -18.18 -0.93
CA ARG A 293 19.02 -19.61 -0.64
C ARG A 293 19.43 -19.86 0.82
N PRO A 294 18.81 -20.83 1.52
CA PRO A 294 19.33 -21.27 2.80
C PRO A 294 20.74 -21.82 2.59
N ASP A 295 21.67 -21.46 3.47
CA ASP A 295 23.02 -22.03 3.43
C ASP A 295 22.91 -23.55 3.63
N PRO A 296 23.66 -24.38 2.87
CA PRO A 296 23.64 -25.83 2.99
C PRO A 296 23.94 -26.38 4.40
N GLY A 297 24.47 -25.53 5.31
CA GLY A 297 24.87 -25.88 6.66
C GLY A 297 23.90 -25.48 7.77
N GLU A 298 22.77 -24.83 7.48
CA GLU A 298 21.80 -24.48 8.53
C GLU A 298 20.73 -25.58 8.63
N PRO A 299 20.78 -26.47 9.64
CA PRO A 299 19.75 -27.49 9.79
C PRO A 299 18.41 -26.78 9.96
N LEU A 300 17.48 -27.09 9.06
CA LEU A 300 16.07 -26.73 9.19
C LEU A 300 15.68 -27.02 10.63
N ARG A 301 15.46 -25.98 11.44
CA ARG A 301 14.84 -26.12 12.75
C ARG A 301 13.43 -26.61 12.48
N ARG A 302 13.31 -27.92 12.30
CA ARG A 302 12.08 -28.68 12.27
C ARG A 302 11.37 -28.25 13.55
N GLY A 303 10.27 -27.51 13.39
CA GLY A 303 9.47 -27.03 14.51
C GLY A 303 9.33 -28.17 15.51
N SER A 304 9.76 -27.91 16.73
CA SER A 304 9.72 -28.86 17.84
C SER A 304 8.28 -29.32 18.05
N GLY A 305 7.88 -30.37 17.34
CA GLY A 305 6.70 -31.18 17.60
C GLY A 305 6.87 -32.09 18.81
N LYS A 306 7.74 -31.73 19.77
CA LYS A 306 7.80 -32.35 21.09
C LYS A 306 6.80 -31.64 22.00
N GLY A 307 5.51 -31.89 21.77
CA GLY A 307 4.44 -31.35 22.61
C GLY A 307 3.12 -32.13 22.55
N LEU A 308 2.85 -32.86 21.46
CA LEU A 308 1.57 -33.56 21.30
C LEU A 308 1.58 -35.04 21.68
N LEU A 309 2.72 -35.73 21.66
CA LEU A 309 2.77 -37.17 21.95
C LEU A 309 2.93 -37.51 23.45
N THR A 310 3.25 -36.55 24.30
CA THR A 310 3.32 -36.78 25.76
C THR A 310 1.96 -36.65 26.46
N ARG A 311 0.95 -36.04 25.80
CA ARG A 311 -0.42 -35.93 26.34
C ARG A 311 -1.34 -37.11 26.02
N LEU A 312 -0.94 -37.99 25.09
CA LEU A 312 -1.70 -39.21 24.77
C LEU A 312 -1.23 -40.45 25.54
N ARG A 313 -0.13 -40.38 26.30
CA ARG A 313 0.31 -41.48 27.18
C ARG A 313 -0.18 -41.38 28.63
N LEU A 314 -0.52 -40.18 29.12
CA LEU A 314 -1.03 -39.98 30.49
C LEU A 314 -2.56 -40.14 30.65
N ARG A 315 -3.29 -40.41 29.55
CA ARG A 315 -4.73 -40.74 29.58
C ARG A 315 -5.01 -42.23 29.37
N LYS A 316 -3.98 -43.08 29.16
CA LYS A 316 -4.15 -44.53 29.05
C LYS A 316 -3.87 -45.28 30.36
N GLU A 317 -3.31 -44.61 31.37
CA GLU A 317 -3.05 -45.19 32.70
C GLU A 317 -4.08 -44.79 33.77
N ARG A 318 -5.14 -44.05 33.41
CA ARG A 318 -6.19 -43.61 34.35
C ARG A 318 -7.59 -44.16 34.02
N GLY A 319 -7.63 -45.31 33.34
CA GLY A 319 -8.87 -46.01 32.96
C GLY A 319 -8.77 -47.53 33.12
N ARG A 320 -7.89 -48.03 34.00
CA ARG A 320 -7.70 -49.46 34.25
C ARG A 320 -7.77 -49.86 35.73
N GLU A 321 -8.38 -49.00 36.55
CA GLU A 321 -8.85 -49.32 37.91
C GLU A 321 -10.28 -48.81 37.98
N ASP A 322 -11.23 -49.67 37.63
CA ASP A 322 -12.61 -49.72 38.11
C ASP A 322 -13.38 -50.71 37.23
N THR A 323 -13.18 -51.99 37.52
CA THR A 323 -14.12 -53.04 37.13
C THR A 323 -14.20 -54.03 38.28
N HIS A 324 -14.82 -53.58 39.38
CA HIS A 324 -15.28 -54.48 40.43
C HIS A 324 -16.54 -55.18 39.93
N VAL A 325 -16.46 -56.50 39.82
CA VAL A 325 -17.52 -57.42 39.41
C VAL A 325 -18.37 -57.74 40.65
N PRO A 326 -19.69 -57.52 40.67
CA PRO A 326 -20.55 -58.15 41.66
C PRO A 326 -20.95 -59.56 41.20
N ALA A 327 -20.81 -60.52 42.12
CA ALA A 327 -21.19 -61.92 41.96
C ALA A 327 -22.72 -62.12 41.90
N PRO A 328 -23.23 -63.17 41.23
CA PRO A 328 -24.65 -63.51 41.26
C PRO A 328 -25.04 -64.17 42.59
N ALA A 329 -26.14 -63.70 43.18
CA ALA A 329 -26.82 -64.37 44.29
C ALA A 329 -27.60 -65.60 43.77
N SER A 330 -27.69 -66.60 44.65
CA SER A 330 -28.28 -67.93 44.48
C SER A 330 -29.76 -67.94 44.09
#